data_AF-A0A847UBG5-F1
#
_entry.id   AF-A0A847UBG5-F1
#
_cell.length_a   1.000
_cell.length_b   1.000
_cell.length_c   1.000
_cell.angle_alpha   90.00
_cell.angle_beta   90.00
_cell.angle_gamma   90.00
#
_symmetry.space_group_name_H-M   'P 1'
#
loop_
_entity.id
_entity.type
_entity.pdbx_description
1 polymer ?
#
loop_
_entity_poly.entity_id
_entity_poly.type
_entity_poly.pdbx_seq_one_letter_code
_entity_poly.pdbx_strand_id
1 'polypeptide(L)'
;MDIQITFRDGPIEAEVSAAEDEPYTEVLDSLAEFVEEYDPVGLNDSEELSEDVAEGTTDGEESTGREAADSGTSKSNSLFEQVDASDAELQRVLKTGRVEDGDIKDFPEIIGNTNLLGDSIGERLLSGAIVTLTVLEEAHDVGRIKTTELKQGLGESGLDIDNWTAIHQPAEKDVYLDSRGAGPSGTTAVRAPGKEDAYDYIQALVNDLREDGDTDE
;
A
#
# COMPACT_ATOMS: atom_id res chain seq x y z
N MET A 1 16.95 24.94 -20.25
CA MET A 1 15.62 25.46 -20.61
C MET A 1 14.66 24.31 -20.40
N ASP A 2 13.83 24.36 -19.37
CA ASP A 2 12.86 23.31 -19.07
C ASP A 2 11.72 23.33 -20.11
N ILE A 3 11.42 22.16 -20.66
CA ILE A 3 10.33 21.99 -21.63
C ILE A 3 9.35 20.98 -21.04
N GLN A 4 8.11 21.43 -20.88
CA GLN A 4 6.99 20.62 -20.41
C GLN A 4 6.01 20.46 -21.56
N ILE A 5 5.74 19.23 -21.96
CA ILE A 5 4.75 18.89 -22.98
C ILE A 5 3.65 18.08 -22.30
N THR A 6 2.44 18.65 -22.29
CA THR A 6 1.24 17.99 -21.78
C THR A 6 0.39 17.54 -22.96
N PHE A 7 0.16 16.24 -23.07
CA PHE A 7 -0.80 15.67 -24.01
C PHE A 7 -2.09 15.32 -23.27
N ARG A 8 -3.22 15.80 -23.79
CA ARG A 8 -4.56 15.48 -23.29
C ARG A 8 -5.40 15.00 -24.46
N ASP A 9 -5.80 13.75 -24.42
CA ASP A 9 -6.84 13.21 -25.29
C ASP A 9 -7.84 12.40 -24.48
N GLY A 10 -9.08 12.90 -24.42
CA GLY A 10 -10.16 12.32 -23.62
C GLY A 10 -9.78 12.12 -22.14
N PRO A 11 -9.97 10.91 -21.56
CA PRO A 11 -9.65 10.61 -20.16
C PRO A 11 -8.15 10.39 -19.89
N ILE A 12 -7.28 10.48 -20.90
CA ILE A 12 -5.85 10.22 -20.77
C ILE A 12 -5.09 11.55 -20.75
N GLU A 13 -4.23 11.68 -19.74
CA GLU A 13 -3.26 12.76 -19.61
C GLU A 13 -1.86 12.16 -19.55
N ALA A 14 -0.99 12.57 -20.47
CA ALA A 14 0.42 12.23 -20.46
C ALA A 14 1.24 13.52 -20.32
N GLU A 15 2.16 13.54 -19.35
CA GLU A 15 3.07 14.66 -19.14
C GLU A 15 4.50 14.18 -19.35
N VAL A 16 5.18 14.79 -20.32
CA VAL A 16 6.59 14.55 -20.58
C VAL A 16 7.37 15.80 -20.22
N SER A 17 8.30 15.62 -19.28
CA SER A 17 9.20 16.69 -18.81
C SER A 17 10.64 16.20 -18.95
N ALA A 18 11.51 17.04 -19.50
CA ALA A 18 12.94 16.77 -19.62
C ALA A 18 13.75 17.86 -18.91
N ALA A 19 14.74 17.44 -18.12
CA ALA A 19 15.66 18.34 -17.43
C ALA A 19 16.80 18.81 -18.36
N GLU A 20 17.50 19.87 -17.96
CA GLU A 20 18.49 20.59 -18.81
C GLU A 20 19.69 19.74 -19.29
N ASP A 21 19.96 18.59 -18.67
CA ASP A 21 21.15 17.76 -18.91
C ASP A 21 20.85 16.42 -19.63
N GLU A 22 19.61 16.16 -20.03
CA GLU A 22 19.23 14.92 -20.73
C GLU A 22 19.24 15.11 -22.26
N PRO A 23 19.75 14.12 -23.03
CA PRO A 23 19.74 14.18 -24.50
C PRO A 23 18.29 14.14 -25.02
N TYR A 24 17.75 15.32 -25.27
CA TYR A 24 16.38 15.65 -25.72
C TYR A 24 15.83 14.79 -26.87
N THR A 25 16.69 14.20 -27.69
CA THR A 25 16.32 13.27 -28.77
C THR A 25 15.69 11.98 -28.27
N GLU A 26 16.16 11.40 -27.16
CA GLU A 26 15.63 10.11 -26.67
C GLU A 26 14.22 10.25 -26.09
N VAL A 27 13.92 11.41 -25.50
CA VAL A 27 12.60 11.74 -24.95
C VAL A 27 11.57 11.98 -26.05
N LEU A 28 11.98 12.62 -27.16
CA LEU A 28 11.10 12.83 -28.31
C LEU A 28 10.89 11.54 -29.12
N ASP A 29 11.90 10.68 -29.24
CA ASP A 29 11.75 9.37 -29.87
C ASP A 29 10.79 8.48 -29.06
N SER A 30 10.87 8.51 -27.73
CA SER A 30 9.94 7.77 -26.85
C SER A 30 8.49 8.28 -26.96
N LEU A 31 8.30 9.60 -27.13
CA LEU A 31 6.98 10.19 -27.35
C LEU A 31 6.43 9.88 -28.75
N ALA A 32 7.29 9.86 -29.77
CA ALA A 32 6.91 9.48 -31.13
C ALA A 32 6.48 8.01 -31.19
N GLU A 33 7.23 7.11 -30.54
CA GLU A 33 6.91 5.69 -30.41
C GLU A 33 5.55 5.49 -29.69
N PHE A 34 5.31 6.20 -28.58
CA PHE A 34 4.03 6.17 -27.87
C PHE A 34 2.82 6.60 -28.73
N VAL A 35 3.00 7.62 -29.58
CA VAL A 35 1.93 8.13 -30.46
C VAL A 35 1.73 7.23 -31.69
N GLU A 36 2.79 6.61 -32.22
CA GLU A 36 2.71 5.70 -33.36
C GLU A 36 2.17 4.31 -32.99
N GLU A 37 2.39 3.85 -31.76
CA GLU A 37 1.84 2.59 -31.23
C GLU A 37 0.38 2.71 -30.78
N TYR A 38 -0.16 3.94 -30.70
CA TYR A 38 -1.55 4.19 -30.36
C TYR A 38 -2.50 3.94 -31.56
N ASP A 39 -3.12 2.76 -31.59
CA ASP A 39 -4.27 2.42 -32.45
C ASP A 39 -5.57 2.57 -31.65
N PRO A 40 -6.40 3.62 -31.88
CA PRO A 40 -7.67 3.79 -31.20
C PRO A 40 -8.71 2.79 -31.72
N VAL A 41 -8.63 1.54 -31.26
CA VAL A 41 -9.65 0.53 -31.53
C VAL A 41 -10.76 0.63 -30.48
N GLY A 42 -11.89 1.23 -30.86
CA GLY A 42 -13.20 0.84 -30.33
C GLY A 42 -14.03 1.88 -29.57
N LEU A 43 -14.33 3.03 -30.17
CA LEU A 43 -15.52 3.82 -29.82
C LEU A 43 -16.62 3.55 -30.85
N ASN A 44 -17.34 2.45 -30.67
CA ASN A 44 -18.68 2.20 -31.25
C ASN A 44 -19.45 1.35 -30.24
N ASP A 45 -20.24 2.00 -29.39
CA ASP A 45 -21.71 1.99 -29.45
C ASP A 45 -22.23 2.67 -28.18
N SER A 46 -22.86 3.82 -28.37
CA SER A 46 -23.72 4.44 -27.37
C SER A 46 -24.99 3.60 -27.26
N GLU A 47 -25.14 2.84 -26.18
CA GLU A 47 -26.46 2.37 -25.75
C GLU A 47 -27.10 3.44 -24.87
N GLU A 48 -28.12 4.07 -25.43
CA GLU A 48 -29.01 5.03 -24.80
C GLU A 48 -29.75 4.43 -23.59
N LEU A 49 -29.83 5.24 -22.54
CA LEU A 49 -30.81 5.11 -21.45
C LEU A 49 -32.25 5.18 -22.00
N SER A 50 -33.12 4.25 -21.57
CA SER A 50 -34.50 4.59 -21.22
C SER A 50 -35.15 3.54 -20.30
N GLU A 51 -35.80 4.07 -19.26
CA GLU A 51 -36.63 3.41 -18.26
C GLU A 51 -37.92 2.81 -18.85
N ASP A 52 -38.44 1.71 -18.29
CA ASP A 52 -39.84 1.63 -17.83
C ASP A 52 -40.11 0.41 -16.91
N VAL A 53 -41.22 0.52 -16.17
CA VAL A 53 -41.72 -0.13 -14.96
C VAL A 53 -42.28 -1.56 -15.16
N ALA A 54 -42.17 -2.43 -14.14
CA ALA A 54 -43.23 -3.42 -13.84
C ALA A 54 -43.15 -3.98 -12.39
N GLU A 55 -44.29 -3.90 -11.70
CA GLU A 55 -44.63 -4.40 -10.35
C GLU A 55 -44.63 -5.94 -10.21
N GLY A 56 -44.50 -6.47 -8.98
CA GLY A 56 -44.95 -7.85 -8.70
C GLY A 56 -44.49 -8.55 -7.41
N THR A 57 -44.97 -8.09 -6.26
CA THR A 57 -45.44 -8.77 -5.02
C THR A 57 -45.01 -10.22 -4.58
N THR A 58 -45.00 -10.39 -3.23
CA THR A 58 -45.30 -11.54 -2.33
C THR A 58 -44.19 -12.26 -1.52
N ASP A 59 -44.34 -12.10 -0.18
CA ASP A 59 -44.20 -12.97 1.01
C ASP A 59 -43.02 -13.97 1.15
N GLY A 60 -42.40 -14.25 2.31
CA GLY A 60 -42.68 -13.98 3.73
C GLY A 60 -41.82 -14.94 4.61
N GLU A 61 -41.69 -14.62 5.92
CA GLU A 61 -41.24 -15.50 7.05
C GLU A 61 -39.77 -16.01 7.07
N GLU A 62 -39.07 -16.29 8.18
CA GLU A 62 -39.07 -16.00 9.63
C GLU A 62 -37.76 -16.62 10.20
N SER A 63 -37.23 -16.08 11.30
CA SER A 63 -36.42 -16.75 12.36
C SER A 63 -35.19 -17.61 12.04
N THR A 64 -34.03 -17.16 12.53
CA THR A 64 -33.24 -17.76 13.65
C THR A 64 -31.89 -17.00 13.70
N GLY A 65 -31.45 -16.36 14.78
CA GLY A 65 -31.52 -16.80 16.17
C GLY A 65 -30.40 -17.80 16.45
N ARG A 66 -29.14 -17.36 16.47
CA ARG A 66 -28.07 -18.11 17.12
C ARG A 66 -26.97 -17.20 17.64
N GLU A 67 -27.10 -16.93 18.94
CA GLU A 67 -25.99 -16.61 19.82
C GLU A 67 -24.94 -17.73 19.71
N ALA A 68 -23.71 -17.34 19.42
CA ALA A 68 -22.53 -18.06 19.88
C ALA A 68 -21.79 -17.10 20.79
N ALA A 69 -22.06 -17.23 22.09
CA ALA A 69 -21.07 -16.89 23.09
C ALA A 69 -19.91 -17.86 22.90
N ASP A 70 -18.72 -17.36 22.59
CA ASP A 70 -17.51 -17.98 23.11
C ASP A 70 -16.64 -16.90 23.77
N SER A 71 -16.21 -17.28 24.96
CA SER A 71 -15.67 -16.44 25.99
C SER A 71 -14.16 -16.65 26.00
N GLY A 72 -13.47 -16.02 25.06
CA GLY A 72 -12.08 -15.64 25.25
C GLY A 72 -12.07 -14.19 25.71
N THR A 73 -11.34 -13.86 26.77
CA THR A 73 -10.86 -12.47 26.90
C THR A 73 -9.93 -12.25 25.71
N SER A 74 -10.48 -11.93 24.54
CA SER A 74 -9.70 -11.48 23.40
C SER A 74 -8.89 -10.33 23.93
N LYS A 75 -7.58 -10.53 24.00
CA LYS A 75 -6.66 -9.43 24.24
C LYS A 75 -6.65 -8.64 22.94
N SER A 76 -7.74 -7.93 22.68
CA SER A 76 -7.89 -7.05 21.55
C SER A 76 -6.92 -5.90 21.74
N ASN A 77 -6.09 -5.64 20.75
CA ASN A 77 -5.29 -4.43 20.71
C ASN A 77 -6.14 -3.24 20.26
N SER A 78 -5.64 -2.04 20.51
CA SER A 78 -6.35 -0.78 20.24
C SER A 78 -6.08 -0.18 18.86
N LEU A 79 -5.15 -0.74 18.10
CA LEU A 79 -4.61 -0.15 16.86
C LEU A 79 -5.02 -0.90 15.58
N PHE A 80 -5.09 -2.22 15.66
CA PHE A 80 -5.32 -3.15 14.56
C PHE A 80 -6.37 -4.19 14.99
N GLU A 81 -7.65 -3.82 14.86
CA GLU A 81 -8.77 -4.71 15.22
C GLU A 81 -8.74 -6.06 14.51
N GLN A 82 -8.08 -6.12 13.35
CA GLN A 82 -7.95 -7.31 12.50
C GLN A 82 -6.81 -8.25 12.93
N VAL A 83 -5.94 -7.81 13.84
CA VAL A 83 -4.82 -8.60 14.35
C VAL A 83 -5.21 -9.20 15.71
N ASP A 84 -5.15 -10.52 15.84
CA ASP A 84 -5.40 -11.24 17.09
C ASP A 84 -4.15 -11.24 17.99
N ALA A 85 -3.84 -10.05 18.51
CA ALA A 85 -2.70 -9.78 19.37
C ALA A 85 -3.07 -8.78 20.46
N SER A 86 -2.47 -8.94 21.64
CA SER A 86 -2.48 -7.93 22.70
C SER A 86 -1.56 -6.76 22.36
N ASP A 87 -1.82 -5.58 22.94
CA ASP A 87 -0.93 -4.41 22.79
C ASP A 87 0.53 -4.75 23.19
N ALA A 88 0.71 -5.63 24.18
CA ALA A 88 2.04 -6.04 24.66
C ALA A 88 2.76 -7.00 23.70
N GLU A 89 2.04 -7.75 22.87
CA GLU A 89 2.63 -8.58 21.81
C GLU A 89 2.99 -7.70 20.61
N LEU A 90 2.09 -6.79 20.22
CA LEU A 90 2.36 -5.82 19.14
C LEU A 90 3.61 -4.98 19.43
N GLN A 91 3.73 -4.43 20.63
CA GLN A 91 4.89 -3.61 21.02
C GLN A 91 6.24 -4.36 20.97
N ARG A 92 6.22 -5.71 20.98
CA ARG A 92 7.44 -6.52 20.85
C ARG A 92 7.86 -6.72 19.40
N VAL A 93 6.92 -6.68 18.47
CA VAL A 93 7.19 -6.92 17.04
C VAL A 93 7.17 -5.63 16.22
N LEU A 94 6.58 -4.56 16.73
CA LEU A 94 6.31 -3.33 16.01
C LEU A 94 6.30 -2.11 16.96
N LYS A 95 7.08 -1.08 16.63
CA LYS A 95 6.90 0.28 17.16
C LYS A 95 6.03 1.07 16.19
N THR A 96 5.09 1.84 16.73
CA THR A 96 4.23 2.72 15.94
C THR A 96 4.89 4.01 15.49
N GLY A 97 6.08 4.34 16.01
CA GLY A 97 6.71 5.64 15.79
C GLY A 97 5.99 6.79 16.50
N ARG A 98 6.33 8.03 16.11
CA ARG A 98 5.80 9.27 16.67
C ARG A 98 5.68 10.35 15.60
N VAL A 99 4.53 11.00 15.56
CA VAL A 99 4.27 12.19 14.74
C VAL A 99 3.98 13.38 15.64
N GLU A 100 4.63 14.52 15.36
CA GLU A 100 4.43 15.79 16.07
C GLU A 100 4.24 16.90 15.04
N ASP A 101 3.15 17.67 15.15
CA ASP A 101 2.80 18.77 14.23
C ASP A 101 2.72 18.34 12.75
N GLY A 102 2.40 17.08 12.48
CA GLY A 102 2.35 16.50 11.13
C GLY A 102 3.70 16.04 10.58
N ASP A 103 4.79 16.25 11.32
CA ASP A 103 6.12 15.74 10.98
C ASP A 103 6.38 14.42 11.71
N ILE A 104 6.88 13.43 10.97
CA ILE A 104 7.35 12.17 11.55
C ILE A 104 8.65 12.43 12.29
N LYS A 105 8.65 12.20 13.62
CA LYS A 105 9.84 12.32 14.47
C LYS A 105 10.55 10.99 14.63
N ASP A 106 9.78 9.93 14.81
CA ASP A 106 10.23 8.55 14.88
C ASP A 106 9.38 7.73 13.89
N PHE A 107 10.01 6.97 12.98
CA PHE A 107 9.26 6.12 12.06
C PHE A 107 8.70 4.89 12.79
N PRO A 108 7.61 4.29 12.28
CA PRO A 108 7.28 2.93 12.67
C PRO A 108 8.42 1.99 12.33
N GLU A 109 8.71 1.08 13.24
CA GLU A 109 9.85 0.17 13.15
C GLU A 109 9.38 -1.26 13.38
N ILE A 110 9.63 -2.14 12.41
CA ILE A 110 9.37 -3.57 12.52
C ILE A 110 10.54 -4.19 13.28
N ILE A 111 10.29 -4.66 14.50
CA ILE A 111 11.28 -5.28 15.38
C ILE A 111 11.31 -6.80 15.19
N GLY A 112 10.17 -7.38 14.79
CA GLY A 112 10.04 -8.82 14.56
C GLY A 112 10.85 -9.32 13.37
N ASN A 113 10.78 -10.63 13.12
CA ASN A 113 11.53 -11.29 12.06
C ASN A 113 11.12 -10.83 10.65
N THR A 114 11.88 -9.91 10.07
CA THR A 114 11.61 -9.35 8.72
C THR A 114 11.74 -10.36 7.58
N ASN A 115 12.27 -11.57 7.83
CA ASN A 115 12.25 -12.64 6.83
C ASN A 115 10.84 -13.14 6.53
N LEU A 116 9.86 -12.91 7.42
CA LEU A 116 8.46 -13.28 7.24
C LEU A 116 7.72 -12.36 6.27
N LEU A 117 8.32 -11.23 5.90
CA LEU A 117 7.73 -10.23 5.00
C LEU A 117 7.86 -10.63 3.52
N GLY A 118 8.58 -11.70 3.20
CA GLY A 118 8.71 -12.21 1.84
C GLY A 118 9.97 -13.05 1.62
N ASP A 119 9.99 -13.77 0.50
CA ASP A 119 11.10 -14.66 0.14
C ASP A 119 12.26 -13.92 -0.52
N SER A 120 11.95 -12.83 -1.22
CA SER A 120 12.90 -11.95 -1.90
C SER A 120 13.08 -10.61 -1.19
N ILE A 121 14.19 -9.93 -1.48
CA ILE A 121 14.44 -8.56 -0.99
C ILE A 121 13.32 -7.60 -1.45
N GLY A 122 12.85 -7.75 -2.70
CA GLY A 122 11.78 -6.92 -3.26
C GLY A 122 10.46 -7.10 -2.52
N GLU A 123 10.07 -8.33 -2.21
CA GLU A 123 8.86 -8.62 -1.44
C GLU A 123 8.97 -8.10 -0.01
N ARG A 124 10.10 -8.32 0.67
CA ARG A 124 10.29 -7.79 2.04
C ARG A 124 10.22 -6.27 2.10
N LEU A 125 10.79 -5.59 1.09
CA LEU A 125 10.69 -4.13 0.98
C LEU A 125 9.26 -3.69 0.69
N LEU A 126 8.52 -4.40 -0.16
CA LEU A 126 7.13 -4.11 -0.48
C LEU A 126 6.22 -4.29 0.74
N SER A 127 6.26 -5.47 1.36
CA SER A 127 5.48 -5.79 2.56
C SER A 127 5.87 -4.90 3.74
N GLY A 128 7.18 -4.62 3.92
CA GLY A 128 7.64 -3.65 4.91
C GLY A 128 7.09 -2.25 4.66
N ALA A 129 7.12 -1.77 3.41
CA ALA A 129 6.55 -0.47 3.05
C ALA A 129 5.05 -0.40 3.35
N ILE A 130 4.32 -1.46 2.98
CA ILE A 130 2.89 -1.62 3.24
C ILE A 130 2.60 -1.55 4.75
N VAL A 131 3.33 -2.29 5.57
CA VAL A 131 3.18 -2.28 7.03
C VAL A 131 3.49 -0.88 7.58
N THR A 132 4.64 -0.29 7.26
CA THR A 132 5.01 1.04 7.76
C THR A 132 3.98 2.11 7.41
N LEU A 133 3.50 2.14 6.16
CA LEU A 133 2.49 3.10 5.71
C LEU A 133 1.14 2.87 6.39
N THR A 134 0.72 1.62 6.56
CA THR A 134 -0.52 1.29 7.26
C THR A 134 -0.46 1.74 8.72
N VAL A 135 0.67 1.53 9.39
CA VAL A 135 0.86 1.98 10.77
C VAL A 135 0.82 3.51 10.88
N LEU A 136 1.42 4.23 9.94
CA LEU A 136 1.37 5.69 9.89
C LEU A 136 -0.06 6.21 9.70
N GLU A 137 -0.83 5.56 8.84
CA GLU A 137 -2.21 5.95 8.57
C GLU A 137 -3.14 5.64 9.75
N GLU A 138 -3.09 4.42 10.29
CA GLU A 138 -3.99 3.99 11.35
C GLU A 138 -3.63 4.60 12.72
N ALA A 139 -2.34 4.75 13.05
CA ALA A 139 -1.90 5.26 14.35
C ALA A 139 -1.77 6.79 14.41
N HIS A 140 -1.51 7.45 13.27
CA HIS A 140 -1.19 8.90 13.23
C HIS A 140 -1.96 9.70 12.18
N ASP A 141 -2.89 9.10 11.43
CA ASP A 141 -3.67 9.75 10.35
C ASP A 141 -2.77 10.34 9.24
N VAL A 142 -1.64 9.68 8.96
CA VAL A 142 -0.68 10.06 7.91
C VAL A 142 -0.79 9.11 6.72
N GLY A 143 -1.68 9.43 5.78
CA GLY A 143 -1.94 8.57 4.62
C GLY A 143 -0.95 8.69 3.44
N ARG A 144 -0.09 9.72 3.41
CA ARG A 144 0.92 9.90 2.35
C ARG A 144 2.18 10.57 2.88
N ILE A 145 3.34 10.01 2.52
CA ILE A 145 4.66 10.54 2.92
C ILE A 145 5.61 10.60 1.74
N LYS A 146 6.77 11.26 1.92
CA LYS A 146 7.82 11.21 0.90
C LYS A 146 8.40 9.81 0.80
N THR A 147 8.71 9.37 -0.41
CA THR A 147 9.34 8.07 -0.63
C THR A 147 10.72 8.00 0.02
N THR A 148 11.43 9.13 0.14
CA THR A 148 12.72 9.20 0.86
C THR A 148 12.56 8.96 2.36
N GLU A 149 11.47 9.47 2.95
CA GLU A 149 11.13 9.28 4.37
C GLU A 149 10.72 7.83 4.62
N LEU A 150 9.90 7.25 3.74
CA LEU A 150 9.54 5.83 3.79
C LEU A 150 10.78 4.93 3.80
N LYS A 151 11.73 5.17 2.88
CA LYS A 151 12.99 4.40 2.83
C LYS A 151 13.76 4.49 4.14
N GLN A 152 13.80 5.67 4.77
CA GLN A 152 14.48 5.82 6.05
C GLN A 152 13.86 4.90 7.13
N GLY A 153 12.53 4.92 7.28
CA GLY A 153 11.84 4.06 8.25
C GLY A 153 12.02 2.56 7.99
N LEU A 154 12.07 2.14 6.72
CA LEU A 154 12.38 0.75 6.36
C LEU A 154 13.81 0.36 6.73
N GLY A 155 14.76 1.29 6.57
CA GLY A 155 16.14 1.10 7.03
C GLY A 155 16.23 0.96 8.55
N GLU A 156 15.44 1.72 9.30
CA GLU A 156 15.32 1.58 10.76
C GLU A 156 14.76 0.21 11.17
N SER A 157 13.89 -0.37 10.33
CA SER A 157 13.36 -1.73 10.47
C SER A 157 14.33 -2.84 10.00
N GLY A 158 15.57 -2.49 9.64
CA GLY A 158 16.60 -3.44 9.20
C GLY A 158 16.39 -4.00 7.78
N LEU A 159 15.53 -3.39 6.96
CA LEU A 159 15.34 -3.78 5.56
C LEU A 159 16.44 -3.18 4.66
N ASP A 160 16.75 -3.90 3.58
CA ASP A 160 17.84 -3.55 2.66
C ASP A 160 17.41 -2.46 1.65
N ILE A 161 17.44 -1.21 2.12
CA ILE A 161 17.00 -0.04 1.34
C ILE A 161 17.93 0.31 0.18
N ASP A 162 19.18 -0.19 0.20
CA ASP A 162 20.12 -0.02 -0.92
C ASP A 162 19.60 -0.74 -2.17
N ASN A 163 18.79 -1.79 -1.97
CA ASN A 163 18.12 -2.55 -3.01
C ASN A 163 16.68 -2.07 -3.28
N TRP A 164 16.37 -0.78 -3.01
CA TRP A 164 15.03 -0.23 -3.22
C TRP A 164 14.45 -0.51 -4.62
N THR A 165 15.28 -0.54 -5.66
CA THR A 165 14.81 -0.83 -7.03
C THR A 165 14.14 -2.21 -7.15
N ALA A 166 14.44 -3.15 -6.26
CA ALA A 166 13.82 -4.47 -6.20
C ALA A 166 12.32 -4.39 -5.85
N ILE A 167 11.83 -3.31 -5.21
CA ILE A 167 10.41 -3.13 -4.92
C ILE A 167 9.55 -3.03 -6.19
N HIS A 168 10.16 -2.77 -7.34
CA HIS A 168 9.48 -2.70 -8.64
C HIS A 168 9.44 -4.05 -9.37
N GLN A 169 10.09 -5.09 -8.83
CA GLN A 169 10.08 -6.43 -9.43
C GLN A 169 8.78 -7.19 -9.18
N PRO A 170 8.12 -7.10 -8.01
CA PRO A 170 6.79 -7.65 -7.82
C PRO A 170 5.82 -7.00 -8.81
N ALA A 171 5.18 -7.82 -9.65
CA ALA A 171 4.25 -7.35 -10.69
C ALA A 171 3.06 -6.57 -10.11
N GLU A 172 2.74 -6.79 -8.84
CA GLU A 172 1.57 -6.25 -8.16
C GLU A 172 1.89 -5.04 -7.28
N LYS A 173 3.12 -4.49 -7.31
CA LYS A 173 3.50 -3.35 -6.46
C LYS A 173 2.51 -2.18 -6.55
N ASP A 174 2.03 -1.85 -7.74
CA ASP A 174 1.07 -0.75 -7.93
C ASP A 174 -0.38 -1.11 -7.52
N VAL A 175 -0.67 -2.38 -7.22
CA VAL A 175 -1.92 -2.79 -6.55
C VAL A 175 -1.89 -2.33 -5.09
N TYR A 176 -0.73 -2.41 -4.44
CA TYR A 176 -0.57 -2.13 -3.02
C TYR A 176 -0.11 -0.70 -2.70
N LEU A 177 0.68 -0.08 -3.57
CA LEU A 177 1.28 1.23 -3.34
C LEU A 177 0.85 2.26 -4.39
N ASP A 178 0.50 3.47 -3.94
CA ASP A 178 0.24 4.62 -4.79
C ASP A 178 1.44 5.60 -4.80
N SER A 179 2.44 5.27 -5.62
CA SER A 179 3.62 6.12 -5.84
C SER A 179 3.28 7.29 -6.79
N ARG A 180 3.63 8.52 -6.40
CA ARG A 180 3.46 9.73 -7.24
C ARG A 180 4.75 10.53 -7.30
N GLY A 181 5.09 11.00 -8.50
CA GLY A 181 6.33 11.75 -8.75
C GLY A 181 7.58 10.86 -8.68
N ALA A 182 8.74 11.47 -8.92
CA ALA A 182 10.03 10.80 -8.93
C ALA A 182 11.07 11.59 -8.14
N GLY A 183 12.16 10.93 -7.74
CA GLY A 183 13.28 11.57 -7.06
C GLY A 183 12.90 12.14 -5.68
N PRO A 184 13.48 13.29 -5.26
CA PRO A 184 13.30 13.85 -3.91
C PRO A 184 11.87 14.32 -3.58
N SER A 185 11.04 14.58 -4.60
CA SER A 185 9.64 14.99 -4.44
C SER A 185 8.66 13.82 -4.54
N GLY A 186 9.15 12.60 -4.81
CA GLY A 186 8.33 11.40 -4.88
C GLY A 186 7.62 11.14 -3.56
N THR A 187 6.36 10.77 -3.63
CA THR A 187 5.53 10.41 -2.46
C THR A 187 4.93 9.03 -2.65
N THR A 188 4.64 8.36 -1.55
CA THR A 188 4.00 7.04 -1.55
C THR A 188 2.90 7.01 -0.51
N ALA A 189 1.81 6.32 -0.84
CA ALA A 189 0.70 5.99 0.03
C ALA A 189 0.38 4.50 -0.11
N VAL A 190 -0.23 3.90 0.92
CA VAL A 190 -0.73 2.53 0.85
C VAL A 190 -2.14 2.53 0.25
N ARG A 191 -2.45 1.52 -0.56
CA ARG A 191 -3.80 1.29 -1.11
C ARG A 191 -4.55 0.31 -0.22
N ALA A 192 -5.88 0.28 -0.33
CA ALA A 192 -6.72 -0.60 0.50
C ALA A 192 -6.27 -2.09 0.49
N PRO A 193 -5.94 -2.71 -0.67
CA PRO A 193 -5.43 -4.09 -0.66
C PRO A 193 -4.12 -4.24 0.13
N GLY A 194 -3.25 -3.24 0.06
CA GLY A 194 -2.02 -3.24 0.86
C GLY A 194 -2.31 -3.19 2.35
N LYS A 195 -3.29 -2.38 2.78
CA LYS A 195 -3.67 -2.33 4.20
C LYS A 195 -4.18 -3.67 4.71
N GLU A 196 -5.01 -4.35 3.92
CA GLU A 196 -5.54 -5.67 4.28
C GLU A 196 -4.38 -6.65 4.50
N ASP A 197 -3.44 -6.73 3.55
CA ASP A 197 -2.24 -7.57 3.66
C ASP A 197 -1.31 -7.14 4.82
N ALA A 198 -1.28 -5.86 5.17
CA ALA A 198 -0.48 -5.35 6.28
C ALA A 198 -0.87 -6.04 7.60
N TYR A 199 -2.16 -6.28 7.82
CA TYR A 199 -2.62 -6.98 9.03
C TYR A 199 -2.16 -8.43 9.05
N ASP A 200 -2.14 -9.11 7.91
CA ASP A 200 -1.63 -10.47 7.78
C ASP A 200 -0.13 -10.55 8.09
N TYR A 201 0.66 -9.59 7.60
CA TYR A 201 2.08 -9.50 7.93
C TYR A 201 2.32 -9.23 9.42
N ILE A 202 1.56 -8.31 10.03
CA ILE A 202 1.66 -8.03 11.47
C ILE A 202 1.26 -9.28 12.28
N GLN A 203 0.21 -9.98 11.88
CA GLN A 203 -0.20 -11.24 12.51
C GLN A 203 0.89 -12.30 12.41
N ALA A 204 1.54 -12.45 11.25
CA ALA A 204 2.64 -13.38 11.05
C ALA A 204 3.81 -13.10 12.01
N LEU A 205 4.18 -11.83 12.18
CA LEU A 205 5.21 -11.42 13.14
C LEU A 205 4.83 -11.75 14.59
N VAL A 206 3.57 -11.57 14.97
CA VAL A 206 3.07 -11.93 16.31
C VAL A 206 3.08 -13.45 16.52
N ASN A 207 2.70 -14.22 15.49
CA ASN A 207 2.69 -15.68 15.57
C ASN A 207 4.12 -16.23 15.77
N ASP A 208 5.09 -15.72 15.02
CA ASP A 208 6.52 -16.06 15.17
C ASP A 208 7.03 -15.77 16.60
N LEU A 209 6.68 -14.62 17.17
CA LEU A 209 6.98 -14.29 18.57
C LEU A 209 6.42 -15.31 19.56
N ARG A 210 5.21 -15.83 19.31
CA ARG A 210 4.57 -16.83 20.18
C ARG A 210 5.26 -18.18 20.07
N GLU A 211 5.60 -18.59 18.85
CA GLU A 211 6.32 -19.86 18.61
C GLU A 211 7.70 -19.87 19.27
N ASP A 212 8.44 -18.75 19.22
CA ASP A 212 9.73 -18.62 19.91
C ASP A 212 9.61 -18.68 21.44
N GLY A 213 8.49 -18.16 22.00
CA GLY A 213 8.23 -18.16 23.43
C GLY A 213 7.86 -19.52 24.02
N ASP A 214 7.33 -20.44 23.21
CA ASP A 214 6.91 -21.78 23.63
C ASP A 214 8.08 -22.80 23.63
N THR A 215 9.24 -22.45 23.08
CA THR A 215 10.43 -23.34 23.04
C THR A 215 11.30 -23.35 24.31
N ASP A 216 10.96 -22.58 25.34
CA ASP A 216 11.73 -22.46 26.60
C ASP A 216 11.20 -23.33 27.77
N GLU A 217 10.56 -24.48 27.49
CA GLU A 217 10.09 -25.46 28.51
C GLU A 217 10.93 -26.77 28.59
#